data_AF-A0A355AS87-F1
#
_entry.id   AF-A0A355AS87-F1
#
_cell.length_a   1.000
_cell.length_b   1.000
_cell.length_c   1.000
_cell.angle_alpha   90.00
_cell.angle_beta   90.00
_cell.angle_gamma   90.00
#
_symmetry.space_group_name_H-M   'P 1'
#
loop_
_entity.id
_entity.type
_entity.pdbx_description
1 polymer ?
#
loop_
_entity_poly.entity_id
_entity_poly.type
_entity_poly.pdbx_seq_one_letter_code
_entity_poly.pdbx_strand_id
1 'polypeptide(L)'
;VYSKAFAKTGFQGGLNWYRCATSETYQRELMLFADQRIDVPACFIAGKSDWGVYQKPGDFEKFKTGVCSQVPRTHLIRDAGHWVQQEQPERVAQLLIEFLQPHSHSDQ
;
A
#
# COMPACT_ATOMS: atom_id res chain seq x y z
N VAL A 1 5.08 -18.47 -15.72
CA VAL A 1 6.11 -18.15 -14.71
C VAL A 1 5.59 -18.41 -13.29
N TYR A 2 4.51 -17.77 -12.86
CA TYR A 2 3.93 -17.95 -11.51
C TYR A 2 3.57 -19.40 -11.13
N SER A 3 2.91 -20.15 -12.01
CA SER A 3 2.55 -21.56 -11.74
C SER A 3 3.75 -22.43 -11.39
N LYS A 4 4.87 -22.25 -12.11
CA LYS A 4 6.13 -22.97 -11.84
C LYS A 4 6.75 -22.55 -10.51
N ALA A 5 6.68 -21.27 -10.16
CA ALA A 5 7.19 -20.78 -8.87
C ALA A 5 6.40 -21.38 -7.71
N PHE A 6 5.07 -21.31 -7.74
CA PHE A 6 4.21 -21.90 -6.70
C PHE A 6 4.32 -23.43 -6.64
N ALA A 7 4.54 -24.12 -7.76
CA ALA A 7 4.81 -25.56 -7.74
C ALA A 7 6.11 -25.91 -7.00
N LYS A 8 7.14 -25.06 -7.09
CA LYS A 8 8.42 -25.25 -6.40
C LYS A 8 8.36 -24.87 -4.92
N THR A 9 7.70 -23.76 -4.58
CA THR A 9 7.74 -23.18 -3.22
C THR A 9 6.54 -23.57 -2.36
N GLY A 10 5.46 -24.05 -2.97
CA GLY A 10 4.15 -24.15 -2.34
C GLY A 10 3.59 -22.78 -1.95
N PHE A 11 2.52 -22.80 -1.14
CA PHE A 11 1.80 -21.61 -0.67
C PHE A 11 2.08 -21.29 0.80
N GLN A 12 2.80 -22.14 1.53
CA GLN A 12 2.96 -22.03 2.98
C GLN A 12 3.56 -20.67 3.40
N GLY A 13 4.59 -20.20 2.70
CA GLY A 13 5.22 -18.90 2.99
C GLY A 13 4.23 -17.73 2.84
N GLY A 14 3.48 -17.69 1.74
CA GLY A 14 2.46 -16.67 1.53
C GLY A 14 1.32 -16.75 2.55
N LEU A 15 0.87 -17.95 2.90
CA LEU A 15 -0.19 -18.15 3.89
C LEU A 15 0.25 -17.86 5.34
N ASN A 16 1.54 -18.03 5.67
CA ASN A 16 2.08 -17.66 6.98
C ASN A 16 1.94 -16.16 7.25
N TRP A 17 2.04 -15.31 6.22
CA TRP A 17 1.84 -13.87 6.38
C TRP A 17 0.45 -13.58 6.97
N TYR A 18 -0.60 -14.22 6.45
CA TYR A 18 -1.96 -14.05 6.97
C TYR A 18 -2.08 -14.54 8.43
N ARG A 19 -1.48 -15.70 8.75
CA ARG A 19 -1.49 -16.22 10.14
C ARG A 19 -0.85 -15.26 11.12
N CYS A 20 0.26 -14.63 10.73
CA CYS A 20 0.92 -13.61 11.56
C CYS A 20 0.10 -12.33 11.61
N ALA A 21 -0.40 -11.85 10.47
CA ALA A 21 -1.19 -10.62 10.39
C ALA A 21 -2.51 -10.70 11.19
N THR A 22 -3.08 -11.89 11.39
CA THR A 22 -4.27 -12.09 12.23
C THR A 22 -3.96 -12.63 13.63
N SER A 23 -2.69 -12.78 14.00
CA SER A 23 -2.27 -13.25 15.33
C SER A 23 -2.46 -12.15 16.36
N GLU A 24 -3.15 -12.48 17.46
CA GLU A 24 -3.35 -11.56 18.57
C GLU A 24 -2.03 -11.09 19.20
N THR A 25 -1.06 -11.99 19.35
CA THR A 25 0.25 -11.66 19.93
C THR A 25 0.96 -10.57 19.12
N TYR A 26 1.04 -10.72 17.80
CA TYR A 26 1.73 -9.75 16.94
C TYR A 26 0.93 -8.46 16.78
N GLN A 27 -0.40 -8.55 16.78
CA GLN A 27 -1.26 -7.35 16.80
C GLN A 27 -1.04 -6.53 18.08
N ARG A 28 -0.88 -7.18 19.25
CA ARG A 28 -0.57 -6.48 20.52
C ARG A 28 0.80 -5.81 20.50
N GLU A 29 1.80 -6.43 19.87
CA GLU A 29 3.13 -5.82 19.73
C GLU A 29 3.07 -4.54 18.86
N LEU A 30 2.26 -4.54 17.80
CA LEU A 30 2.07 -3.34 16.95
C LEU A 30 1.38 -2.19 17.69
N MET A 31 0.60 -2.46 18.75
CA MET A 31 -0.05 -1.43 19.55
C MET A 31 0.94 -0.54 20.32
N LEU A 32 2.21 -0.95 20.46
CA LEU A 32 3.26 -0.08 21.00
C LEU A 32 3.48 1.18 20.14
N PHE A 33 3.07 1.14 18.87
CA PHE A 33 3.13 2.24 17.93
C PHE A 33 1.77 2.89 17.69
N ALA A 34 0.77 2.59 18.52
CA ALA A 34 -0.53 3.25 18.42
C ALA A 34 -0.36 4.77 18.52
N ASP A 35 -1.16 5.49 17.71
CA ASP A 35 -1.16 6.95 17.58
C ASP A 35 0.15 7.59 17.08
N GLN A 36 1.19 6.79 16.77
CA GLN A 36 2.37 7.28 16.06
C GLN A 36 2.03 7.54 14.59
N ARG A 37 2.66 8.58 14.02
CA ARG A 37 2.51 8.94 12.61
C ARG A 37 3.66 8.38 11.78
N ILE A 38 3.39 8.17 10.49
CA ILE A 38 4.43 7.85 9.51
C ILE A 38 5.10 9.18 9.09
N ASP A 39 6.37 9.35 9.44
CA ASP A 39 7.10 10.61 9.23
C ASP A 39 7.79 10.75 7.86
N VAL A 40 7.86 9.67 7.09
CA VAL A 40 8.41 9.67 5.74
C VAL A 40 7.35 10.08 4.69
N PRO A 41 7.75 10.68 3.55
CA PRO A 41 6.83 10.88 2.44
C PRO A 41 6.19 9.56 2.03
N ALA A 42 4.87 9.57 1.83
CA ALA A 42 4.09 8.38 1.51
C ALA A 42 3.23 8.58 0.26
N CYS A 43 3.09 7.52 -0.52
CA CYS A 43 2.26 7.47 -1.72
C CYS A 43 1.47 6.16 -1.73
N PHE A 44 0.16 6.26 -1.92
CA PHE A 44 -0.73 5.11 -2.09
C PHE A 44 -1.23 5.04 -3.53
N ILE A 45 -0.97 3.92 -4.20
CA ILE A 45 -1.36 3.68 -5.59
C ILE A 45 -2.17 2.38 -5.64
N ALA A 46 -3.41 2.45 -6.09
CA ALA A 46 -4.28 1.28 -6.25
C ALA A 46 -5.17 1.40 -7.49
N GLY A 47 -5.72 0.28 -7.95
CA GLY A 47 -6.75 0.29 -8.98
C GLY A 47 -8.07 0.80 -8.43
N LYS A 48 -8.82 1.56 -9.23
CA LYS A 48 -10.13 2.10 -8.84
C LYS A 48 -11.16 0.99 -8.60
N SER A 49 -10.98 -0.17 -9.23
CA SER A 49 -11.83 -1.35 -9.08
C SER A 49 -11.29 -2.36 -8.07
N ASP A 50 -10.26 -2.01 -7.30
CA ASP A 50 -9.68 -2.90 -6.29
C ASP A 50 -10.55 -2.93 -5.02
N TRP A 51 -11.07 -4.11 -4.68
CA TRP A 51 -11.76 -4.35 -3.41
C TRP A 51 -10.85 -4.13 -2.19
N GLY A 52 -9.54 -4.32 -2.32
CA GLY A 52 -8.53 -4.16 -1.27
C GLY A 52 -8.61 -2.83 -0.52
N VAL A 53 -8.87 -1.74 -1.24
CA VAL A 53 -9.00 -0.38 -0.68
C VAL A 53 -10.18 -0.27 0.30
N TYR A 54 -11.19 -1.13 0.14
CA TYR A 54 -12.45 -1.08 0.88
C TYR A 54 -12.59 -2.17 1.94
N GLN A 55 -11.60 -3.06 2.11
CA GLN A 55 -11.65 -4.16 3.08
C GLN A 55 -11.82 -3.69 4.52
N LYS A 56 -11.24 -2.53 4.86
CA LYS A 56 -11.41 -1.86 6.16
C LYS A 56 -12.05 -0.49 5.92
N PRO A 57 -13.37 -0.37 6.11
CA PRO A 57 -14.09 0.87 5.85
C PRO A 57 -13.47 2.07 6.57
N GLY A 58 -13.17 3.12 5.82
CA GLY A 58 -12.64 4.38 6.33
C GLY A 58 -11.12 4.45 6.45
N ASP A 59 -10.37 3.36 6.33
CA ASP A 59 -8.91 3.40 6.46
C ASP A 59 -8.25 4.22 5.35
N PHE A 60 -8.72 4.10 4.11
CA PHE A 60 -8.23 4.93 3.01
C PHE A 60 -8.48 6.43 3.21
N GLU A 61 -9.64 6.79 3.77
CA GLU A 61 -9.95 8.20 4.06
C GLU A 61 -9.14 8.73 5.24
N LYS A 62 -8.90 7.91 6.27
CA LYS A 62 -7.98 8.25 7.38
C LYS A 62 -6.54 8.41 6.90
N PHE A 63 -6.09 7.57 5.97
CA PHE A 63 -4.74 7.65 5.41
C PHE A 63 -4.49 9.02 4.79
N LYS A 64 -5.46 9.59 4.05
CA LYS A 64 -5.34 10.90 3.40
C LYS A 64 -5.09 12.06 4.36
N THR A 65 -5.47 11.96 5.63
CA THR A 65 -5.53 13.13 6.53
C THR A 65 -4.86 12.96 7.90
N GLY A 66 -4.66 11.74 8.39
CA GLY A 66 -4.31 11.52 9.81
C GLY A 66 -3.19 10.54 10.11
N VAL A 67 -2.78 9.71 9.14
CA VAL A 67 -1.81 8.63 9.38
C VAL A 67 -0.35 9.06 9.18
N CYS A 68 -0.11 9.99 8.25
CA CYS A 68 1.22 10.50 7.93
C CYS A 68 1.42 11.91 8.49
N SER A 69 2.66 12.25 8.84
CA SER A 69 3.02 13.61 9.27
C SER A 69 3.04 14.59 8.10
N GLN A 70 3.29 14.09 6.88
CA GLN A 70 3.16 14.82 5.63
C GLN A 70 1.89 14.37 4.90
N VAL A 71 1.25 15.26 4.15
CA VAL A 71 0.07 14.90 3.35
C VAL A 71 0.47 13.86 2.29
N PRO A 72 -0.08 12.63 2.33
CA PRO A 72 0.34 11.58 1.41
C PRO A 72 -0.28 11.78 0.03
N ARG A 73 0.44 11.34 -1.01
CA ARG A 73 -0.11 11.27 -2.37
C ARG A 73 -1.02 10.04 -2.47
N THR A 74 -2.17 10.19 -3.11
CA THR A 74 -3.11 9.06 -3.30
C THR A 74 -3.61 9.00 -4.73
N HIS A 75 -3.58 7.81 -5.32
CA HIS A 75 -3.94 7.58 -6.71
C HIS A 75 -4.80 6.32 -6.85
N LEU A 76 -6.05 6.50 -7.28
CA LEU A 76 -6.93 5.42 -7.72
C LEU A 76 -6.98 5.41 -9.26
N ILE A 77 -6.27 4.46 -9.86
CA ILE A 77 -6.08 4.37 -11.31
C ILE A 77 -7.33 3.75 -11.96
N ARG A 78 -7.90 4.43 -12.96
CA ARG A 78 -9.05 3.92 -13.73
C ARG A 78 -8.65 2.66 -14.51
N ASP A 79 -9.65 1.82 -14.81
CA ASP A 79 -9.45 0.62 -15.63
C ASP A 79 -8.37 -0.33 -15.08
N ALA A 80 -8.28 -0.41 -13.75
CA ALA A 80 -7.44 -1.34 -13.01
C ALA A 80 -8.14 -1.84 -11.74
N GLY A 81 -7.95 -3.12 -11.44
CA GLY A 81 -8.31 -3.78 -10.19
C GLY A 81 -7.09 -4.00 -9.29
N HIS A 82 -7.00 -5.21 -8.72
CA HIS A 82 -6.03 -5.53 -7.67
C HIS A 82 -4.57 -5.57 -8.16
N TRP A 83 -4.34 -5.93 -9.42
CA TRP A 83 -2.99 -6.08 -9.97
C TRP A 83 -2.58 -4.82 -10.71
N VAL A 84 -2.74 -3.65 -10.07
CA VAL A 84 -2.66 -2.31 -10.71
C VAL A 84 -1.38 -2.09 -11.53
N GLN A 85 -0.24 -2.60 -11.07
CA GLN A 85 1.06 -2.50 -11.74
C GLN A 85 1.19 -3.42 -12.96
N GLN A 86 0.36 -4.45 -13.08
CA GLN A 86 0.27 -5.31 -14.27
C GLN A 86 -0.82 -4.84 -15.22
N GLU A 87 -1.91 -4.28 -14.69
CA GLU A 87 -3.05 -3.81 -15.47
C GLU A 87 -2.83 -2.43 -16.09
N GLN A 88 -2.11 -1.53 -15.39
CA GLN A 88 -1.78 -0.17 -15.83
C GLN A 88 -0.30 0.16 -15.58
N PRO A 89 0.64 -0.61 -16.17
CA PRO A 89 2.07 -0.55 -15.84
C PRO A 89 2.69 0.83 -16.10
N GLU A 90 2.39 1.47 -17.23
CA GLU A 90 2.94 2.78 -17.59
C GLU A 90 2.50 3.85 -16.61
N ARG A 91 1.22 3.82 -16.21
CA ARG A 91 0.67 4.80 -15.27
C ARG A 91 1.29 4.65 -13.89
N VAL A 92 1.45 3.41 -13.41
CA VAL A 92 2.12 3.14 -12.13
C VAL A 92 3.58 3.59 -12.17
N ALA A 93 4.31 3.27 -13.24
CA ALA A 93 5.71 3.68 -13.39
C ALA A 93 5.87 5.20 -13.40
N GLN A 94 5.01 5.93 -14.12
CA GLN A 94 5.00 7.38 -14.14
C GLN A 94 4.80 7.96 -12.73
N LEU A 95 3.80 7.48 -11.98
CA LEU A 95 3.51 7.94 -10.61
C LEU A 95 4.68 7.69 -9.65
N LEU A 96 5.36 6.55 -9.79
CA LEU A 96 6.54 6.24 -8.98
C LEU A 96 7.69 7.21 -9.30
N ILE A 97 7.95 7.49 -10.58
CA ILE A 97 8.99 8.45 -10.99
C ILE A 97 8.64 9.86 -10.46
N GLU A 98 7.40 10.31 -10.64
CA GLU A 98 6.92 11.61 -10.12
C GLU A 98 7.06 11.70 -8.59
N PHE A 99 6.81 10.61 -7.87
CA PHE A 99 6.95 10.57 -6.41
C PHE A 99 8.42 10.62 -5.96
N LEU A 100 9.32 9.94 -6.67
CA LEU A 100 10.75 9.86 -6.33
C LEU A 100 11.54 11.10 -6.76
N GLN A 101 10.98 11.95 -7.63
CA GLN A 101 11.64 13.19 -8.01
C GLN A 101 11.80 14.11 -6.78
N PRO A 102 12.97 14.76 -6.62
CA PRO A 102 13.20 15.70 -5.54
C PRO A 102 12.12 16.77 -5.56
N HIS A 103 11.45 16.96 -4.43
CA HIS A 103 10.54 18.09 -4.29
C HIS A 103 11.45 19.31 -4.15
N SER A 104 11.47 20.18 -5.16
CA SER A 104 12.08 21.50 -5.00
C SER A 104 11.36 22.18 -3.85
N HIS A 105 12.07 22.43 -2.73
CA HIS A 105 11.60 23.33 -1.69
C HIS A 105 11.33 24.68 -2.34
N SER A 106 10.07 24.97 -2.64
CA SER A 106 9.63 26.34 -2.83
C SER A 106 9.50 26.92 -1.43
N ASP A 107 10.60 27.49 -0.93
CA ASP A 107 10.56 28.40 0.21
C ASP A 107 9.59 29.54 -0.15
N GLN A 108 8.49 29.63 0.59
CA GLN A 108 7.67 30.83 0.77
C GLN A 108 7.52 31.08 2.26
#